data_AF-A0A835T4R9-F1
#
_entry.id   AF-A0A835T4R9-F1
#
_cell.length_a   1.000
_cell.length_b   1.000
_cell.length_c   1.000
_cell.angle_alpha   90.00
_cell.angle_beta   90.00
_cell.angle_gamma   90.00
#
_symmetry.space_group_name_H-M   'P 1'
#
loop_
_entity.id
_entity.type
_entity.pdbx_description
1 polymer ?
#
loop_
_entity_poly.entity_id
_entity_poly.type
_entity_poly.pdbx_seq_one_letter_code
_entity_poly.pdbx_strand_id
1 'polypeptide(L)'
;MGVAVPENEALVEVFQELAAKAFESSKIDPKAKFKGAALKKAGKALAEFPNQISLANLKEVGNLVGVGKGSIAKIKEFLETGTVAELSGVDDLAGVGKAAPQMADPGKDMAMNFM
;
A
#
# COMPACT_ATOMS: atom_id res chain seq x y z
N MET A 1 18.14 -14.97 -8.17
CA MET A 1 18.02 -14.86 -6.70
C MET A 1 17.89 -13.38 -6.40
N GLY A 2 16.69 -12.90 -6.06
CA GLY A 2 16.50 -11.52 -5.62
C GLY A 2 17.12 -11.38 -4.24
N VAL A 3 18.06 -10.46 -4.09
CA VAL A 3 18.74 -10.20 -2.81
C VAL A 3 17.70 -9.54 -1.90
N ALA A 4 17.18 -10.27 -0.92
CA ALA A 4 16.36 -9.66 0.12
C ALA A 4 17.25 -8.66 0.86
N VAL A 5 16.87 -7.38 0.81
CA VAL A 5 17.55 -6.35 1.58
C VAL A 5 17.02 -6.46 3.00
N PRO A 6 17.85 -6.84 4.01
CA PRO A 6 17.37 -7.13 5.36
C PRO A 6 16.70 -5.91 6.01
N GLU A 7 17.08 -4.69 5.60
CA GLU A 7 16.45 -3.45 6.05
C GLU A 7 15.04 -3.25 5.49
N ASN A 8 14.73 -3.82 4.33
CA ASN A 8 13.37 -3.84 3.79
C ASN A 8 12.52 -4.92 4.47
N GLU A 9 13.15 -5.98 5.00
CA GLU A 9 12.46 -7.12 5.62
C GLU A 9 11.63 -6.68 6.82
N ALA A 10 12.18 -5.82 7.69
CA ALA A 10 11.45 -5.24 8.82
C ALA A 10 10.20 -4.43 8.38
N LEU A 11 10.32 -3.63 7.30
CA LEU A 11 9.18 -2.92 6.72
C LEU A 11 8.14 -3.87 6.15
N VAL A 12 8.59 -4.94 5.48
CA VAL A 12 7.72 -5.95 4.90
C VAL A 12 6.94 -6.67 5.99
N GLU A 13 7.60 -7.08 7.08
CA GLU A 13 6.96 -7.74 8.23
C GLU A 13 5.89 -6.84 8.85
N VAL A 14 6.23 -5.58 9.14
CA VAL A 14 5.27 -4.59 9.68
C VAL A 14 4.04 -4.46 8.78
N PHE A 15 4.24 -4.35 7.46
CA PHE A 15 3.13 -4.24 6.51
C PHE A 15 2.30 -5.53 6.40
N GLN A 16 2.93 -6.70 6.52
CA GLN A 16 2.24 -7.99 6.54
C GLN A 16 1.40 -8.16 7.81
N GLU A 17 1.94 -7.78 8.97
CA GLU A 17 1.20 -7.79 10.24
C GLU A 17 0.01 -6.82 10.23
N LEU A 18 0.22 -5.59 9.75
CA LEU A 18 -0.87 -4.62 9.59
C LEU A 18 -1.93 -5.12 8.61
N ALA A 19 -1.52 -5.78 7.52
CA ALA A 19 -2.46 -6.40 6.60
C ALA A 19 -3.27 -7.50 7.27
N ALA A 20 -2.62 -8.40 8.02
CA ALA A 20 -3.27 -9.48 8.76
C ALA A 20 -4.29 -8.93 9.77
N LYS A 21 -3.90 -7.93 10.58
CA LYS A 21 -4.80 -7.22 11.49
C LYS A 21 -5.97 -6.58 10.76
N ALA A 22 -5.75 -5.91 9.64
CA ALA A 22 -6.83 -5.31 8.85
C ALA A 22 -7.79 -6.37 8.24
N PHE A 23 -7.28 -7.56 7.88
CA PHE A 23 -8.13 -8.67 7.45
C PHE A 23 -8.91 -9.28 8.63
N GLU A 24 -8.33 -9.35 9.81
CA GLU A 24 -9.04 -9.76 11.03
C GLU A 24 -10.16 -8.77 11.37
N SER A 25 -9.86 -7.48 11.38
CA SER A 25 -10.85 -6.40 11.53
C SER A 25 -11.90 -6.42 10.43
N SER A 26 -11.61 -7.00 9.25
CA SER A 26 -12.60 -7.10 8.17
C SER A 26 -13.80 -8.00 8.48
N LYS A 27 -13.69 -8.83 9.52
CA LYS A 27 -14.82 -9.60 10.08
C LYS A 27 -15.85 -8.70 10.77
N ILE A 28 -15.42 -7.52 11.23
CA ILE A 28 -16.23 -6.53 11.94
C ILE A 28 -16.57 -5.37 11.00
N ASP A 29 -15.56 -4.90 10.26
CA ASP A 29 -15.65 -3.72 9.39
C ASP A 29 -15.35 -4.10 7.93
N PRO A 30 -16.35 -4.17 7.04
CA PRO A 30 -16.13 -4.59 5.64
C PRO A 30 -15.18 -3.65 4.89
N LYS A 31 -15.01 -2.40 5.36
CA LYS A 31 -14.04 -1.43 4.84
C LYS A 31 -12.59 -1.81 5.13
N ALA A 32 -12.32 -2.55 6.19
CA ALA A 32 -10.97 -2.97 6.58
C ALA A 32 -10.37 -3.99 5.59
N LYS A 33 -11.21 -4.75 4.86
CA LYS A 33 -10.76 -5.65 3.78
C LYS A 33 -9.96 -4.92 2.70
N PHE A 34 -10.37 -3.69 2.35
CA PHE A 34 -9.67 -2.86 1.36
C PHE A 34 -8.33 -2.35 1.89
N LYS A 35 -8.27 -1.98 3.18
CA LYS A 35 -7.01 -1.63 3.85
C LYS A 35 -6.06 -2.81 3.88
N GLY A 36 -6.51 -3.99 4.30
CA GLY A 36 -5.68 -5.20 4.33
C GLY A 36 -5.15 -5.60 2.96
N ALA A 37 -5.97 -5.49 1.91
CA ALA A 37 -5.53 -5.72 0.54
C ALA A 37 -4.47 -4.72 0.07
N ALA A 38 -4.61 -3.43 0.41
CA ALA A 38 -3.62 -2.40 0.09
C ALA A 38 -2.30 -2.63 0.83
N LEU A 39 -2.35 -2.93 2.13
CA LEU A 39 -1.19 -3.21 2.96
C LEU A 39 -0.43 -4.47 2.48
N LYS A 40 -1.17 -5.52 2.12
CA LYS A 40 -0.59 -6.74 1.56
C LYS A 40 0.13 -6.50 0.22
N LYS A 41 -0.46 -5.68 -0.66
CA LYS A 41 0.18 -5.29 -1.92
C LYS A 41 1.41 -4.43 -1.68
N ALA A 42 1.33 -3.47 -0.76
CA ALA A 42 2.48 -2.66 -0.38
C ALA A 42 3.63 -3.51 0.18
N GLY A 43 3.34 -4.43 1.11
CA GLY A 43 4.34 -5.37 1.66
C GLY A 43 5.03 -6.20 0.57
N LYS A 44 4.28 -6.70 -0.43
CA LYS A 44 4.88 -7.38 -1.58
C LYS A 44 5.76 -6.47 -2.43
N ALA A 45 5.29 -5.27 -2.74
CA ALA A 45 6.04 -4.30 -3.51
C ALA A 45 7.36 -3.90 -2.81
N LEU A 46 7.34 -3.76 -1.48
CA LEU A 46 8.52 -3.48 -0.66
C LEU A 46 9.50 -4.67 -0.68
N ALA A 47 9.00 -5.91 -0.66
CA ALA A 47 9.82 -7.12 -0.72
C ALA A 47 10.46 -7.35 -2.11
N GLU A 48 9.77 -6.95 -3.18
CA GLU A 48 10.27 -7.03 -4.56
C GLU A 48 11.18 -5.85 -4.91
N PHE A 49 11.28 -4.84 -4.04
CA PHE A 49 12.12 -3.67 -4.29
C PHE A 49 13.61 -4.04 -4.11
N PRO A 50 14.45 -3.89 -5.16
CA PRO A 50 15.82 -4.40 -5.16
C PRO A 50 16.80 -3.52 -4.37
N ASN A 51 16.41 -2.28 -4.07
CA ASN A 51 17.24 -1.32 -3.34
C ASN A 51 16.77 -1.17 -1.90
N GLN A 52 17.62 -0.64 -1.03
CA GLN A 52 17.20 -0.26 0.31
C GLN A 52 16.16 0.88 0.26
N ILE A 53 15.05 0.68 0.97
CA ILE A 53 14.01 1.69 1.12
C ILE A 53 14.47 2.72 2.13
N SER A 54 14.54 3.97 1.68
CA SER A 54 14.96 5.11 2.48
C SER A 54 14.16 6.36 2.11
N LEU A 55 14.27 7.42 2.91
CA LEU A 55 13.60 8.70 2.65
C LEU A 55 13.97 9.29 1.29
N ALA A 56 15.15 8.98 0.76
CA ALA A 56 15.61 9.41 -0.56
C ALA A 56 14.80 8.77 -1.71
N ASN A 57 14.46 7.48 -1.57
CA ASN A 57 13.82 6.69 -2.62
C ASN A 57 12.31 6.51 -2.39
N LEU A 58 11.72 7.18 -1.40
CA LEU A 58 10.28 7.12 -1.09
C LEU A 58 9.38 7.46 -2.29
N LYS A 59 9.83 8.34 -3.19
CA LYS A 59 9.09 8.66 -4.41
C LYS A 59 9.01 7.49 -5.37
N GLU A 60 10.07 6.69 -5.48
CA GLU A 60 10.11 5.49 -6.31
C GLU A 60 9.23 4.39 -5.70
N VAL A 61 9.35 4.19 -4.39
CA VAL A 61 8.50 3.25 -3.62
C VAL A 61 7.02 3.63 -3.76
N GLY A 62 6.72 4.93 -3.77
CA GLY A 62 5.38 5.45 -3.97
C GLY A 62 4.81 5.30 -5.39
N ASN A 63 5.66 5.03 -6.38
CA ASN A 63 5.24 4.70 -7.75
C ASN A 63 5.01 3.20 -7.93
N LEU A 64 5.32 2.37 -6.93
CA LEU A 64 5.09 0.93 -7.02
C LEU A 64 3.60 0.61 -7.02
N VAL A 65 3.21 -0.34 -7.88
CA VAL A 65 1.82 -0.78 -8.00
C VAL A 65 1.36 -1.40 -6.68
N GLY A 66 0.40 -0.74 -6.03
CA GLY A 66 -0.15 -1.18 -4.75
C GLY A 66 0.38 -0.44 -3.53
N VAL A 67 1.37 0.45 -3.69
CA VAL A 67 1.79 1.40 -2.66
C VAL A 67 1.03 2.71 -2.87
N GLY A 68 0.13 3.03 -1.94
CA GLY A 68 -0.62 4.28 -1.96
C GLY A 68 -0.02 5.35 -1.04
N LYS A 69 -0.54 6.58 -1.11
CA LYS A 69 -0.12 7.70 -0.24
C LYS A 69 -0.14 7.36 1.25
N GLY A 70 -1.14 6.59 1.70
CA GLY A 70 -1.22 6.12 3.09
C GLY A 70 -0.12 5.11 3.47
N SER A 71 0.28 4.25 2.54
CA SER A 71 1.41 3.34 2.75
C SER A 71 2.73 4.12 2.81
N ILE A 72 2.93 5.09 1.91
CA ILE A 72 4.12 5.98 1.93
C ILE A 72 4.24 6.70 3.26
N ALA A 73 3.14 7.24 3.79
CA ALA A 73 3.16 7.93 5.07
C ALA A 73 3.66 7.03 6.21
N LYS A 74 3.20 5.78 6.26
CA LYS A 74 3.67 4.78 7.26
C LYS A 74 5.12 4.37 7.05
N ILE A 75 5.56 4.20 5.81
CA ILE A 75 6.97 3.87 5.50
C ILE A 75 7.85 5.04 5.96
N LYS A 76 7.45 6.27 5.64
CA LYS A 76 8.14 7.49 6.06
C LYS A 76 8.24 7.56 7.58
N GLU A 77 7.12 7.33 8.28
CA GLU A 77 7.09 7.30 9.74
C GLU A 77 8.02 6.23 10.31
N PHE A 78 7.93 4.98 9.84
CA PHE A 78 8.82 3.91 10.28
C PHE A 78 10.31 4.23 10.06
N LEU A 79 10.65 4.91 8.96
CA LEU A 79 12.02 5.34 8.69
C LEU A 79 12.48 6.51 9.58
N GLU A 80 11.56 7.38 10.01
CA GLU A 80 11.87 8.54 10.86
C GLU A 80 11.87 8.18 12.36
N THR A 81 10.97 7.29 12.80
CA THR A 81 10.73 6.96 14.22
C THR A 81 11.16 5.55 14.60
N GLY A 82 11.37 4.65 13.63
CA GLY A 82 11.61 3.22 13.87
C GLY A 82 10.36 2.40 14.22
N THR A 83 9.17 3.02 14.28
CA THR A 83 7.90 2.35 14.64
C THR A 83 6.70 2.97 13.93
N VAL A 84 5.71 2.16 13.54
CA VAL A 84 4.46 2.66 12.92
C VAL A 84 3.41 2.86 14.02
N ALA A 85 2.83 4.06 14.12
CA ALA A 85 1.81 4.44 15.11
C ALA A 85 0.53 3.59 15.00
N GLU A 86 0.24 3.07 13.80
CA GLU A 86 -0.87 2.14 13.56
C GLU A 86 -0.66 0.77 14.25
N LEU A 87 0.59 0.37 14.52
CA LEU A 87 0.91 -0.78 15.37
C LEU A 87 0.74 -0.45 16.87
N SER A 88 0.98 0.81 17.24
CA SER A 88 0.78 1.34 18.60
C SER A 88 -0.69 1.70 18.92
N GLY A 89 -1.61 1.59 17.96
CA GLY A 89 -3.05 1.74 18.18
C GLY A 89 -3.56 3.19 18.23
N VAL A 90 -2.84 4.17 17.65
CA VAL A 90 -3.22 5.60 17.73
C VAL A 90 -3.98 6.12 16.50
N ASP A 91 -3.97 5.43 15.36
CA ASP A 91 -4.52 5.97 14.10
C ASP A 91 -5.59 5.07 13.45
N ASP A 92 -6.61 4.73 14.23
CA ASP A 92 -7.95 4.74 13.66
C ASP A 92 -8.24 6.18 13.19
N LEU A 93 -7.94 6.52 11.92
CA LEU A 93 -8.75 7.38 11.02
C LEU A 93 -8.00 8.10 9.88
N ALA A 94 -6.67 8.22 9.85
CA ALA A 94 -6.00 9.03 8.82
C ALA A 94 -5.67 8.27 7.53
N GLY A 95 -6.66 8.07 6.64
CA GLY A 95 -6.33 7.73 5.25
C GLY A 95 -7.39 6.96 4.48
N VAL A 96 -8.60 7.52 4.41
CA VAL A 96 -9.42 7.37 3.22
C VAL A 96 -8.57 7.84 2.04
N GLY A 97 -7.87 6.90 1.39
CA GLY A 97 -7.56 7.06 -0.01
C GLY A 97 -8.91 7.21 -0.68
N LYS A 98 -9.28 8.45 -1.01
CA LYS A 98 -10.23 8.68 -2.10
C LYS A 98 -9.67 7.85 -3.24
N ALA A 99 -10.32 6.70 -3.49
CA ALA A 99 -10.12 5.97 -4.71
C ALA A 99 -10.29 7.02 -5.79
N ALA A 100 -9.21 7.25 -6.53
CA ALA A 100 -9.31 8.00 -7.77
C ALA A 100 -10.52 7.43 -8.50
N PRO A 101 -11.46 8.26 -8.98
CA PRO A 101 -12.50 7.76 -9.86
C PRO A 101 -11.79 6.97 -10.96
N GLN A 102 -12.23 5.71 -11.12
CA GLN A 102 -11.76 4.83 -12.18
C GLN A 102 -11.72 5.66 -13.47
N MET A 103 -10.54 5.71 -14.10
CA MET A 103 -10.41 6.12 -15.48
C MET A 103 -11.42 5.29 -16.28
N ALA A 104 -12.54 5.94 -16.61
CA ALA A 104 -13.45 5.48 -17.63
C ALA A 104 -12.85 5.93 -18.96
N ASP A 105 -11.94 5.13 -19.50
CA ASP A 105 -11.54 5.25 -20.90
C ASP A 105 -11.28 3.84 -21.43
N PRO A 106 -12.24 3.31 -22.20
CA PRO A 106 -11.89 3.00 -23.57
C PRO A 106 -12.88 3.67 -24.52
N GLY A 107 -12.53 4.85 -25.02
CA GLY A 107 -13.03 5.30 -26.30
C GLY A 107 -12.39 4.47 -27.40
N LYS A 108 -13.15 3.58 -28.06
CA LYS A 108 -12.98 3.35 -29.49
C LYS A 108 -14.21 2.73 -30.16
N ASP A 109 -14.91 3.59 -30.89
CA ASP A 109 -15.57 3.33 -32.19
C ASP A 109 -16.48 2.09 -32.31
N MET A 110 -17.79 2.32 -32.18
CA MET A 110 -18.77 1.53 -32.94
C MET A 110 -19.79 2.45 -33.61
N ALA A 111 -19.29 3.30 -34.51
CA ALA A 111 -20.09 3.90 -35.56
C ALA A 111 -20.17 2.90 -36.72
N MET A 112 -21.09 1.92 -36.65
CA MET A 112 -21.52 1.16 -37.82
C MET A 112 -23.00 0.78 -37.72
N ASN A 113 -23.78 1.50 -38.53
CA ASN A 113 -24.80 0.94 -39.43
C ASN A 113 -26.13 0.47 -38.82
N PHE A 114 -27.03 1.41 -38.56
CA PHE A 114 -28.46 1.15 -38.59
C PHE A 114 -29.19 2.18 -39.46
N MET A 115 -29.79 1.62 -40.52
CA MET A 115 -30.74 2.20 -41.50
C MET A 115 -30.28 3.33 -42.41
#